data_AF-A0A4R7KR69-F1
#
_entry.id   AF-A0A4R7KR69-F1
#
_cell.length_a   1.000
_cell.length_b   1.000
_cell.length_c   1.000
_cell.angle_alpha   90.00
_cell.angle_beta   90.00
_cell.angle_gamma   90.00
#
_symmetry.space_group_name_H-M   'P 1'
#
loop_
_entity.id
_entity.type
_entity.pdbx_description
1 polymer ?
#
loop_
_entity_poly.entity_id
_entity_poly.type
_entity_poly.pdbx_seq_one_letter_code
_entity_poly.pdbx_strand_id
1 'polypeptide(L)'
;MKWLYFIMTFIILYAVSLGLYQLIKMFILNKYRINKRIVFVISMVILLLQIIFSNVLSKYVVLQFTFTILFIVFMFTYMELLKRDRIEKNKPVVGRPKPKPGRIKNMNNK
;
A
#
# COMPACT_ATOMS: atom_id res chain seq x y z
N MET A 1 33.69 11.34 10.12
CA MET A 1 33.70 10.63 8.82
C MET A 1 32.70 9.48 8.75
N LYS A 2 32.81 8.40 9.54
CA LYS A 2 31.92 7.20 9.44
C LYS A 2 30.42 7.50 9.57
N TRP A 3 30.03 8.40 10.48
CA TRP A 3 28.64 8.81 10.67
C TRP A 3 28.03 9.53 9.46
N LEU A 4 28.82 10.36 8.77
CA LEU A 4 28.34 11.13 7.62
C LEU A 4 28.07 10.21 6.42
N TYR A 5 28.94 9.21 6.19
CA TYR A 5 28.70 8.15 5.21
C TYR A 5 27.46 7.30 5.53
N PHE A 6 27.23 6.98 6.81
CA PHE A 6 26.03 6.25 7.23
C PHE A 6 24.76 7.04 6.95
N ILE A 7 24.74 8.33 7.28
CA ILE A 7 23.58 9.21 7.01
C ILE A 7 23.35 9.32 5.50
N MET A 8 24.40 9.51 4.71
CA MET A 8 24.28 9.67 3.25
C MET A 8 23.76 8.39 2.58
N THR A 9 24.26 7.22 2.98
CA THR A 9 23.76 5.93 2.48
C THR A 9 22.29 5.70 2.84
N PHE A 10 21.87 6.08 4.05
CA PHE A 10 20.48 5.98 4.48
C PHE A 10 19.56 6.89 3.64
N ILE A 11 19.97 8.13 3.38
CA ILE A 11 19.24 9.08 2.54
C ILE A 11 19.07 8.54 1.12
N ILE A 12 20.14 8.01 0.52
CA ILE A 12 20.11 7.43 -0.82
C ILE A 12 19.15 6.24 -0.85
N LEU A 13 19.23 5.33 0.11
CA LEU A 13 18.36 4.15 0.18
C LEU A 13 16.88 4.53 0.34
N TYR A 14 16.61 5.54 1.14
CA TYR A 14 15.26 6.09 1.30
C TYR A 14 14.75 6.74 0.01
N ALA A 15 15.57 7.55 -0.66
CA ALA A 15 15.23 8.20 -1.93
C ALA A 15 14.91 7.17 -3.04
N VAL A 16 15.74 6.12 -3.16
CA VAL A 16 15.51 5.01 -4.10
C VAL A 16 14.19 4.30 -3.79
N SER A 17 13.93 4.01 -2.51
CA SER A 17 12.70 3.35 -2.08
C SER A 17 11.45 4.18 -2.39
N LEU A 18 11.51 5.50 -2.18
CA LEU A 18 10.44 6.43 -2.56
C LEU A 18 10.21 6.45 -4.08
N GLY A 19 11.28 6.49 -4.87
CA GLY A 19 11.20 6.45 -6.33
C GLY A 19 10.48 5.20 -6.82
N LEU A 20 10.89 4.02 -6.33
CA LEU A 20 10.25 2.74 -6.68
C LEU A 20 8.79 2.69 -6.23
N TYR A 21 8.49 3.14 -5.01
CA TYR A 21 7.13 3.21 -4.50
C TYR A 21 6.24 4.10 -5.38
N GLN A 22 6.73 5.26 -5.81
CA GLN A 22 5.97 6.18 -6.66
C GLN A 22 5.66 5.56 -8.03
N LEU A 23 6.59 4.80 -8.61
CA LEU A 23 6.37 4.04 -9.84
C LEU A 23 5.27 2.98 -9.65
N ILE A 24 5.36 2.16 -8.60
CA ILE A 24 4.33 1.16 -8.28
C ILE A 24 2.97 1.81 -8.07
N LYS A 25 2.94 2.98 -7.42
CA LYS A 25 1.71 3.72 -7.21
C LYS A 25 1.09 4.17 -8.53
N MET A 26 1.89 4.75 -9.42
CA MET A 26 1.44 5.26 -10.72
C MET A 26 0.94 4.14 -11.62
N PHE A 27 1.68 3.04 -11.73
CA PHE A 27 1.38 1.98 -12.69
C PHE A 27 0.42 0.91 -12.16
N ILE A 28 0.54 0.52 -10.89
CA ILE A 28 -0.17 -0.64 -10.34
C ILE A 28 -1.34 -0.20 -9.45
N LEU A 29 -1.10 0.61 -8.41
CA LEU A 29 -2.14 0.97 -7.43
C LEU A 29 -3.25 1.86 -8.02
N ASN A 30 -2.93 2.70 -9.00
CA ASN A 30 -3.91 3.55 -9.65
C ASN A 30 -4.80 2.76 -10.64
N LYS A 31 -4.22 1.75 -11.30
CA LYS A 31 -4.91 0.96 -12.33
C LYS A 31 -5.67 -0.24 -11.77
N TYR A 32 -5.12 -0.92 -10.76
CA TYR A 32 -5.66 -2.18 -10.23
C TYR A 32 -6.07 -2.06 -8.77
N ARG A 33 -7.18 -2.73 -8.39
CA ARG A 33 -7.60 -2.87 -7.00
C ARG A 33 -6.92 -4.07 -6.36
N ILE A 34 -5.71 -3.85 -5.85
CA ILE A 34 -4.92 -4.88 -5.17
C ILE A 34 -5.51 -5.19 -3.80
N ASN A 35 -5.59 -6.48 -3.43
CA ASN A 35 -6.02 -6.89 -2.10
C ASN A 35 -4.91 -6.62 -1.07
N LYS A 36 -5.20 -5.80 -0.05
CA LYS A 36 -4.27 -5.45 1.04
C LYS A 36 -3.69 -6.65 1.78
N ARG A 37 -4.44 -7.75 1.91
CA ARG A 37 -3.99 -8.95 2.64
C ARG A 37 -2.82 -9.61 1.90
N ILE A 38 -2.85 -9.63 0.58
CA ILE A 38 -1.78 -10.20 -0.25
C ILE A 38 -0.50 -9.38 -0.09
N VAL A 39 -0.62 -8.05 -0.19
CA VAL A 39 0.54 -7.15 -0.01
C VAL A 39 1.14 -7.33 1.39
N PHE A 40 0.31 -7.40 2.43
CA PHE A 40 0.77 -7.62 3.80
C PHE A 40 1.52 -8.94 3.98
N VAL A 41 0.97 -10.04 3.45
CA VAL A 41 1.61 -11.35 3.52
C VAL A 41 2.96 -11.32 2.80
N ILE A 42 3.06 -10.70 1.62
CA ILE A 42 4.33 -10.56 0.90
C ILE A 42 5.34 -9.77 1.73
N SER A 43 4.94 -8.63 2.31
CA SER A 43 5.82 -7.84 3.18
C SER A 43 6.33 -8.66 4.36
N MET A 44 5.47 -9.48 4.97
CA MET A 44 5.84 -10.32 6.12
C MET A 44 6.78 -11.46 5.72
N VAL A 45 6.55 -12.10 4.57
CA VAL A 45 7.44 -13.12 4.03
C VAL A 45 8.83 -12.55 3.76
N ILE A 46 8.92 -11.37 3.14
CA ILE A 46 10.21 -10.69 2.89
C ILE A 46 10.94 -10.42 4.21
N LEU A 47 10.22 -9.96 5.24
CA LEU A 47 10.79 -9.71 6.57
C LEU A 47 11.30 -11.00 7.22
N LEU A 48 10.52 -12.08 7.16
CA LEU A 48 10.92 -13.37 7.70
C LEU A 48 12.15 -13.93 6.97
N LEU A 49 12.20 -13.81 5.64
CA LEU A 49 13.38 -14.17 4.86
C LEU A 49 14.61 -13.37 5.31
N GLN A 50 14.45 -12.08 5.55
CA GLN A 50 15.55 -11.23 6.00
C GLN A 50 16.10 -11.66 7.37
N ILE A 51 15.24 -12.10 8.28
CA ILE A 51 15.65 -12.60 9.60
C ILE A 51 16.35 -13.97 9.48
N ILE A 52 15.74 -14.92 8.76
CA ILE A 52 16.24 -16.29 8.60
C ILE A 52 17.59 -16.30 7.88
N PHE A 53 17.74 -15.49 6.83
CA PHE A 53 18.97 -15.43 6.03
C PHE A 53 19.91 -14.30 6.45
N SER A 54 19.75 -13.73 7.64
CA SER A 54 20.55 -12.59 8.13
C SER A 54 22.06 -12.81 8.03
N ASN A 55 22.53 -14.03 8.34
CA ASN A 55 23.95 -14.40 8.27
C ASN A 55 24.52 -14.43 6.84
N VAL A 56 23.68 -14.69 5.84
CA VAL A 56 24.07 -14.69 4.43
C VAL A 56 23.99 -13.27 3.90
N LEU A 57 22.91 -12.55 4.23
CA LEU A 57 22.66 -11.18 3.81
C LEU A 57 23.76 -10.22 4.28
N SER A 58 24.27 -10.39 5.50
CA SER A 58 25.35 -9.55 6.02
C SER A 58 26.67 -9.66 5.24
N LYS A 59 26.90 -10.78 4.55
CA LYS A 59 28.08 -10.98 3.68
C LYS A 59 27.92 -10.31 2.32
N TYR A 60 26.67 -10.17 1.85
CA TYR A 60 26.35 -9.62 0.54
C TYR A 60 25.59 -8.30 0.68
N VAL A 61 26.35 -7.21 0.83
CA VAL A 61 25.83 -5.85 1.07
C VAL A 61 24.75 -5.44 0.05
N VAL A 62 24.96 -5.71 -1.23
CA VAL A 62 23.99 -5.39 -2.30
C VAL A 62 22.67 -6.14 -2.05
N LEU A 63 22.75 -7.43 -1.74
CA LEU A 63 21.59 -8.29 -1.53
C LEU A 63 20.82 -7.85 -0.27
N GLN A 64 21.53 -7.47 0.80
CA GLN A 64 20.93 -6.88 1.99
C GLN A 64 20.15 -5.59 1.69
N PHE A 65 20.72 -4.69 0.90
CA PHE A 65 20.03 -3.46 0.50
C PHE A 65 18.82 -3.74 -0.38
N THR A 66 18.90 -4.70 -1.31
CA THR A 66 17.76 -5.09 -2.16
C THR A 66 16.58 -5.59 -1.32
N PHE A 67 16.81 -6.49 -0.36
CA PHE A 67 15.74 -6.98 0.53
C PHE A 67 15.15 -5.85 1.39
N THR A 68 16.01 -4.96 1.89
CA THR A 68 15.56 -3.80 2.67
C THR A 68 14.69 -2.85 1.85
N ILE A 69 15.11 -2.52 0.61
CA ILE A 69 14.34 -1.67 -0.31
C ILE A 69 13.01 -2.34 -0.65
N LEU A 70 13.02 -3.64 -0.99
CA LEU A 70 11.80 -4.41 -1.25
C LEU A 70 10.84 -4.32 -0.07
N PHE A 71 11.32 -4.56 1.15
CA PHE A 71 10.50 -4.49 2.34
C PHE A 71 9.87 -3.09 2.54
N ILE A 72 10.66 -2.02 2.43
CA ILE A 72 10.19 -0.64 2.57
C ILE A 72 9.11 -0.33 1.53
N VAL A 73 9.36 -0.66 0.27
CA VAL A 73 8.44 -0.40 -0.85
C VAL A 73 7.12 -1.14 -0.68
N PHE A 74 7.16 -2.43 -0.30
CA PHE A 74 5.95 -3.21 -0.03
C PHE A 74 5.19 -2.69 1.20
N MET A 75 5.90 -2.25 2.24
CA MET A 75 5.26 -1.63 3.40
C MET A 75 4.58 -0.31 3.08
N PHE A 76 5.22 0.58 2.30
CA PHE A 76 4.59 1.82 1.83
C PHE A 76 3.35 1.54 0.97
N THR A 77 3.44 0.54 0.09
CA THR A 77 2.31 0.08 -0.72
C THR A 77 1.14 -0.39 0.16
N TYR A 78 1.43 -1.16 1.21
CA TYR A 78 0.41 -1.61 2.16
C TYR A 78 -0.22 -0.44 2.94
N MET A 79 0.58 0.52 3.40
CA MET A 79 0.08 1.70 4.12
C MET A 79 -0.84 2.56 3.23
N GLU A 80 -0.50 2.73 1.95
CA GLU A 80 -1.36 3.44 1.00
C GLU A 80 -2.70 2.73 0.79
N LEU A 81 -2.69 1.39 0.70
CA LEU A 81 -3.93 0.60 0.60
C LEU A 81 -4.80 0.74 1.86
N LEU A 82 -4.20 0.74 3.06
CA LEU A 82 -4.92 1.01 4.29
C LEU A 82 -5.53 2.41 4.32
N LYS A 83 -4.79 3.42 3.84
CA LYS A 83 -5.28 4.80 3.74
C LYS A 83 -6.47 4.89 2.78
N ARG A 84 -6.39 4.26 1.60
CA ARG A 84 -7.47 4.22 0.61
C ARG A 84 -8.75 3.61 1.18
N ASP A 85 -8.65 2.50 1.90
CA ASP A 85 -9.78 1.86 2.57
C ASP A 85 -10.45 2.77 3.61
N ARG A 86 -9.66 3.50 4.40
CA ARG A 86 -10.21 4.45 5.38
C ARG A 86 -10.97 5.58 4.70
N ILE A 87 -10.42 6.11 3.61
CA ILE A 87 -11.08 7.17 2.82
C ILE A 87 -12.39 6.66 2.23
N GLU A 88 -12.43 5.44 1.68
CA GLU A 88 -13.66 4.87 1.13
C GLU A 88 -14.74 4.62 2.19
N LYS A 89 -14.36 4.16 3.39
CA LYS A 89 -15.30 3.99 4.50
C LYS A 89 -15.88 5.30 5.02
N ASN A 90 -15.12 6.39 4.94
CA ASN A 90 -15.54 7.71 5.42
C ASN A 90 -16.29 8.53 4.36
N LYS A 91 -16.58 7.96 3.18
CA LYS A 91 -17.38 8.66 2.17
C LYS A 91 -18.79 8.88 2.72
N PRO A 92 -19.33 10.11 2.70
CA PRO A 92 -20.69 10.35 3.12
C PRO A 92 -21.61 9.47 2.28
N VAL A 93 -22.58 8.83 2.94
CA VAL A 93 -23.65 8.12 2.24
C VAL A 93 -24.42 9.18 1.47
N VAL A 94 -24.10 9.35 0.20
CA VAL A 94 -24.90 10.20 -0.70
C VAL A 94 -26.25 9.51 -0.78
N GLY A 95 -27.20 10.02 0.00
CA GLY A 95 -28.58 9.57 -0.05
C GLY A 95 -29.04 9.76 -1.48
N ARG A 96 -29.18 8.66 -2.21
CA ARG A 96 -29.89 8.72 -3.49
C ARG A 96 -31.26 9.35 -3.18
N PRO A 97 -31.72 10.31 -3.98
CA PRO A 97 -33.05 10.89 -3.76
C PRO A 97 -34.03 9.73 -3.68
N LYS A 98 -34.78 9.65 -2.56
CA LYS A 98 -35.78 8.61 -2.39
C LYS A 98 -36.71 8.66 -3.60
N PRO A 99 -37.08 7.51 -4.19
CA PRO A 99 -38.01 7.49 -5.31
C PRO A 99 -39.27 8.25 -4.91
N LYS A 100 -39.80 9.06 -5.83
CA LYS A 100 -41.04 9.79 -5.61
C LYS A 100 -42.08 8.80 -5.10
N PRO A 101 -42.77 9.05 -3.98
CA PRO A 101 -43.80 8.14 -3.50
C PRO A 101 -44.79 7.92 -4.65
N GLY A 102 -45.03 6.64 -4.97
CA GLY A 102 -46.03 6.28 -5.96
C GLY A 102 -47.36 6.84 -5.50
N ARG A 103 -47.86 7.88 -6.18
CA ARG A 103 -49.23 8.35 -5.96
C ARG A 103 -50.15 7.18 -6.32
N ILE A 104 -50.87 6.65 -5.34
CA ILE A 104 -51.96 5.69 -5.55
C ILE A 104 -52.91 6.38 -6.52
N LYS A 105 -52.88 5.97 -7.79
CA LYS A 105 -53.73 6.49 -8.84
C LYS A 105 -55.08 5.82 -8.62
N ASN A 106 -55.99 6.53 -7.93
CA ASN A 106 -57.41 6.23 -7.80
C ASN A 106 -57.76 4.73 -7.79
N MET A 107 -57.66 4.08 -6.63
CA MET A 107 -58.45 2.87 -6.39
C MET A 107 -59.89 3.30 -6.10
N ASN A 108 -60.62 3.63 -7.17
CA ASN A 108 -62.07 3.64 -7.13
C ASN A 108 -62.53 2.57 -8.13
N ASN A 109 -63.18 1.53 -7.63
CA ASN A 109 -64.18 0.71 -8.31
C ASN A 109 -64.47 -0.55 -7.47
N LYS A 110 -65.40 -0.45 -6.50
CA LYS A 110 -66.70 -1.13 -6.55
C LYS A 110 -67.57 -0.69 -5.37
#